data_AF-A0A535J0G6-F1
#
_entry.id   AF-A0A535J0G6-F1
#
_cell.length_a   1.000
_cell.length_b   1.000
_cell.length_c   1.000
_cell.angle_alpha   90.00
_cell.angle_beta   90.00
_cell.angle_gamma   90.00
#
_symmetry.space_group_name_H-M   'P 1'
#
loop_
_entity.id
_entity.type
_entity.pdbx_description
1 polymer ?
#
loop_
_entity_poly.entity_id
_entity_poly.type
_entity_poly.pdbx_seq_one_letter_code
_entity_poly.pdbx_strand_id
1 'polypeptide(L)'
;MSITLNNQSVSTRDEDPSRLINALRSWGIGYLMDSGNVNISKKAAKPMPAIELVKRLAQCKYPRVRDASISLFLLHPELADAALEAYQTSEPAIAEQIAVSILASLYLQRLWSFQLTLALGHTPSFPEERFL
;
A
#
# COMPACT_ATOMS: atom_id res chain seq x y z
N MET A 1 40.23 14.36 33.24
CA MET A 1 39.21 15.02 32.40
C MET A 1 38.56 13.93 31.55
N SER A 2 37.40 13.44 31.98
CA SER A 2 36.70 12.35 31.30
C SER A 2 35.71 12.94 30.30
N ILE A 3 35.94 12.69 29.01
CA ILE A 3 35.07 13.14 27.93
C ILE A 3 33.96 12.09 27.80
N THR A 4 32.79 12.38 28.35
CA THR A 4 31.60 11.56 28.15
C THR A 4 31.11 11.73 26.71
N LEU A 5 31.38 10.74 25.86
CA LEU A 5 30.76 10.57 24.54
C LEU A 5 29.26 10.33 24.75
N ASN A 6 28.46 11.37 24.57
CA ASN A 6 27.01 11.33 24.54
C ASN A 6 26.57 10.67 23.22
N ASN A 7 26.63 9.33 23.16
CA ASN A 7 25.98 8.54 22.13
C ASN A 7 24.47 8.59 22.35
N GLN A 8 23.85 9.71 21.96
CA GLN A 8 22.44 9.71 21.62
C GLN A 8 22.32 8.98 20.27
N SER A 9 22.23 7.65 20.35
CA SER A 9 21.66 6.86 19.28
C SER A 9 20.26 7.40 19.05
N VAL A 10 20.10 8.20 17.99
CA VAL A 10 18.80 8.54 17.41
C VAL A 10 18.11 7.22 17.14
N SER A 11 17.24 6.80 18.06
CA SER A 11 16.39 5.64 17.89
C SER A 11 15.40 6.01 16.79
N THR A 12 15.77 5.74 15.54
CA THR A 12 14.83 5.54 14.45
C THR A 12 13.98 4.37 14.91
N ARG A 13 12.89 4.64 15.64
CA ARG A 13 11.87 3.64 15.96
C ARG A 13 11.43 3.08 14.61
N ASP A 14 11.93 1.91 14.24
CA ASP A 14 11.44 1.15 13.11
C ASP A 14 9.92 1.07 13.29
N GLU A 15 9.18 1.69 12.37
CA GLU A 15 7.73 1.65 12.44
C GLU A 15 7.32 0.18 12.32
N ASP A 16 6.65 -0.28 13.38
CA ASP A 16 6.11 -1.63 13.47
C ASP A 16 5.16 -1.88 12.28
N PRO A 17 5.50 -2.81 11.36
CA PRO A 17 4.68 -3.09 10.18
C PRO A 17 3.25 -3.50 10.55
N SER A 18 3.02 -3.98 11.78
CA SER A 18 1.69 -4.34 12.28
C SER A 18 0.70 -3.17 12.21
N ARG A 19 1.14 -1.92 12.36
CA ARG A 19 0.24 -0.75 12.21
C ARG A 19 -0.22 -0.57 10.76
N LEU A 20 0.68 -0.76 9.79
CA LEU A 20 0.35 -0.68 8.37
C LEU A 20 -0.52 -1.86 7.92
N ILE A 21 -0.23 -3.07 8.42
CA ILE A 21 -1.04 -4.26 8.16
C ILE A 21 -2.48 -4.07 8.70
N ASN A 22 -2.63 -3.50 9.89
CA ASN A 22 -3.95 -3.19 10.44
C ASN A 22 -4.69 -2.12 9.64
N ALA A 23 -3.99 -1.09 9.15
CA ALA A 23 -4.59 -0.10 8.26
C ALA A 23 -5.05 -0.76 6.95
N LEU A 24 -4.18 -1.52 6.28
CA LEU A 24 -4.50 -2.29 5.09
C LEU A 24 -5.72 -3.21 5.28
N ARG A 25 -5.85 -3.86 6.44
CA ARG A 25 -7.02 -4.69 6.77
C ARG A 25 -8.32 -3.90 6.82
N SER A 26 -8.31 -2.66 7.32
CA SER A 26 -9.49 -1.79 7.28
C SER A 26 -9.91 -1.40 5.87
N TRP A 27 -8.99 -1.47 4.91
CA TRP A 27 -9.20 -1.32 3.48
C TRP A 27 -9.40 -2.67 2.75
N GLY A 28 -9.81 -3.73 3.46
CA GLY A 28 -10.11 -5.03 2.86
C GLY A 28 -8.90 -5.88 2.45
N ILE A 29 -7.67 -5.41 2.70
CA ILE A 29 -6.44 -6.17 2.39
C ILE A 29 -6.12 -7.13 3.55
N GLY A 30 -6.62 -8.36 3.44
CA GLY A 30 -6.53 -9.38 4.51
C GLY A 30 -5.45 -10.45 4.35
N TYR A 31 -4.74 -10.50 3.22
CA TYR A 31 -3.80 -11.61 2.92
C TYR A 31 -2.44 -11.49 3.64
N LEU A 32 -2.15 -10.33 4.25
CA LEU A 32 -0.93 -10.11 5.02
C LEU A 32 -1.11 -10.67 6.43
N MET A 33 -0.42 -11.77 6.73
CA MET A 33 -0.29 -12.29 8.09
C MET A 33 0.81 -11.55 8.83
N ASP A 34 0.55 -11.19 10.09
CA ASP A 34 1.59 -10.67 10.98
C ASP A 34 2.54 -11.83 11.32
N SER A 35 3.82 -11.73 10.96
CA SER A 35 4.79 -12.81 11.15
C SER A 35 5.28 -12.94 12.60
N GLY A 36 4.75 -12.13 13.52
CA GLY A 36 5.02 -12.20 14.95
C GLY A 36 3.75 -12.42 15.74
N ASN A 37 3.85 -13.24 16.78
CA ASN A 37 2.82 -13.57 17.76
C ASN A 37 2.45 -12.32 18.61
N VAL A 38 1.93 -11.28 17.97
CA VAL A 38 1.50 -10.05 18.62
C VAL A 38 0.01 -10.18 18.86
N ASN A 39 -0.37 -10.22 20.14
CA ASN A 39 -1.73 -9.92 20.56
C ASN A 39 -2.12 -8.59 19.91
N ILE A 40 -2.81 -8.67 18.77
CA ILE A 40 -3.31 -7.52 18.03
C ILE A 40 -4.25 -6.83 18.99
N SER A 41 -3.73 -5.82 19.68
CA SER A 41 -4.51 -5.00 20.58
C SER A 41 -5.66 -4.48 19.76
N LYS A 42 -6.88 -4.92 20.08
CA LYS A 42 -8.15 -4.42 19.52
C LYS A 42 -8.37 -2.94 19.85
N LYS A 43 -7.35 -2.20 20.27
CA LYS A 43 -7.38 -0.75 20.28
C LYS A 43 -7.49 -0.32 18.82
N ALA A 44 -8.66 0.19 18.48
CA ALA A 44 -8.91 0.89 17.24
C ALA A 44 -7.83 1.96 17.07
N ALA A 45 -6.78 1.64 16.32
CA ALA A 45 -5.81 2.62 15.91
C ALA A 45 -6.58 3.68 15.12
N LYS A 46 -6.29 4.96 15.38
CA LYS A 46 -6.92 6.07 14.66
C LYS A 46 -6.82 5.79 13.15
N PRO A 47 -7.93 5.95 12.39
CA PRO A 47 -7.90 5.73 10.95
C PRO A 47 -6.81 6.61 10.33
N MET A 48 -5.97 5.98 9.51
CA MET A 48 -4.87 6.65 8.83
C MET A 48 -5.43 7.35 7.59
N PRO A 49 -5.18 8.66 7.39
CA PRO A 49 -5.54 9.36 6.16
C PRO A 49 -4.94 8.65 4.93
N ALA A 50 -5.67 8.63 3.82
CA ALA A 50 -5.26 7.92 2.61
C ALA A 50 -3.87 8.34 2.10
N ILE A 51 -3.61 9.66 2.05
CA ILE A 51 -2.31 10.21 1.63
C ILE A 51 -1.19 9.71 2.57
N GLU A 52 -1.43 9.72 3.88
CA GLU A 52 -0.46 9.22 4.87
C GLU A 52 -0.23 7.72 4.72
N LEU A 53 -1.28 6.94 4.47
CA LEU A 53 -1.18 5.51 4.23
C LEU A 53 -0.31 5.21 3.01
N VAL A 54 -0.55 5.86 1.87
CA VAL A 54 0.25 5.67 0.65
C VAL A 54 1.73 5.99 0.90
N LYS A 55 2.01 7.13 1.54
CA LYS A 55 3.40 7.51 1.86
C LYS A 55 4.08 6.49 2.77
N ARG A 56 3.42 6.05 3.84
CA ARG A 56 4.00 5.09 4.78
C ARG A 56 4.18 3.70 4.17
N LEU A 57 3.27 3.26 3.30
CA LEU A 57 3.44 2.00 2.57
C LEU A 57 4.66 2.07 1.65
N ALA A 58 4.83 3.17 0.90
CA ALA A 58 5.99 3.39 0.04
C ALA A 58 7.31 3.46 0.82
N GLN A 59 7.30 4.02 2.02
CA GLN A 59 8.44 4.05 2.96
C GLN A 59 8.72 2.70 3.63
N CYS A 60 7.79 1.74 3.58
CA CYS A 60 7.91 0.51 4.34
C CYS A 60 9.09 -0.34 3.82
N LYS A 61 9.97 -0.73 4.75
CA LYS A 61 11.13 -1.58 4.45
C LYS A 61 10.74 -3.01 4.07
N TYR A 62 9.55 -3.46 4.47
CA TYR A 62 9.05 -4.81 4.19
C TYR A 62 8.39 -4.85 2.81
N PRO A 63 8.99 -5.50 1.79
CA PRO A 63 8.49 -5.44 0.42
C PRO A 63 7.04 -5.92 0.31
N ARG A 64 6.66 -6.98 1.02
CA ARG A 64 5.27 -7.49 1.00
C ARG A 64 4.22 -6.48 1.47
N VAL A 65 4.57 -5.66 2.47
CA VAL A 65 3.66 -4.62 2.99
C VAL A 65 3.63 -3.43 2.04
N ARG A 66 4.80 -3.02 1.52
CA ARG A 66 4.90 -1.97 0.51
C ARG A 66 4.09 -2.30 -0.75
N ASP A 67 4.29 -3.50 -1.29
CA ASP A 67 3.70 -3.94 -2.55
C ASP A 67 2.18 -4.19 -2.41
N ALA A 68 1.66 -4.27 -1.17
CA ALA A 68 0.22 -4.28 -0.93
C ALA A 68 -0.49 -2.99 -1.35
N SER A 69 0.27 -1.91 -1.59
CA SER A 69 -0.24 -0.71 -2.27
C SER A 69 -0.85 -1.03 -3.63
N ILE A 70 -0.34 -2.04 -4.34
CA ILE A 70 -0.88 -2.46 -5.64
C ILE A 70 -2.29 -3.02 -5.46
N SER A 71 -2.47 -3.95 -4.51
CA SER A 71 -3.80 -4.48 -4.20
C SER A 71 -4.75 -3.40 -3.68
N LEU A 72 -4.24 -2.45 -2.89
CA LEU A 72 -5.01 -1.30 -2.43
C LEU A 72 -5.55 -0.47 -3.60
N PHE A 73 -4.70 -0.11 -4.57
CA PHE A 73 -5.12 0.69 -5.74
C PHE A 73 -6.04 -0.07 -6.69
N LEU A 74 -5.90 -1.40 -6.79
CA LEU A 74 -6.81 -2.23 -7.58
C LEU A 74 -8.21 -2.31 -6.96
N LEU A 75 -8.30 -2.37 -5.62
CA LEU A 75 -9.57 -2.50 -4.90
C LEU A 75 -10.26 -1.17 -4.63
N HIS A 76 -9.49 -0.09 -4.47
CA HIS A 76 -9.97 1.24 -4.12
C HIS A 76 -9.50 2.28 -5.14
N PRO A 77 -10.03 2.26 -6.38
CA PRO A 77 -9.66 3.23 -7.43
C PRO A 77 -9.96 4.68 -7.04
N GLU A 78 -10.88 4.93 -6.11
CA GLU A 78 -11.17 6.23 -5.52
C GLU A 78 -9.96 6.87 -4.80
N LEU A 79 -8.91 6.10 -4.51
CA LEU A 79 -7.66 6.60 -3.93
C LEU A 79 -6.72 7.27 -4.94
N ALA A 80 -7.10 7.34 -6.22
CA ALA A 80 -6.25 7.91 -7.28
C ALA A 80 -5.75 9.33 -6.94
N ASP A 81 -6.63 10.22 -6.47
CA ASP A 81 -6.26 11.59 -6.10
C ASP A 81 -5.30 11.61 -4.90
N ALA A 82 -5.57 10.79 -3.89
CA ALA A 82 -4.72 10.66 -2.71
C ALA A 82 -3.33 10.10 -3.06
N ALA A 83 -3.26 9.15 -4.00
CA ALA A 83 -2.00 8.59 -4.48
C ALA A 83 -1.19 9.62 -5.28
N LEU A 84 -1.86 10.42 -6.11
CA LEU A 84 -1.23 11.51 -6.86
C LEU A 84 -0.70 12.60 -5.93
N GLU A 85 -1.49 13.02 -4.94
CA GLU A 85 -1.05 13.99 -3.94
C GLU A 85 0.12 13.43 -3.11
N ALA A 86 0.05 12.15 -2.71
CA ALA A 86 1.14 11.50 -2.00
C ALA A 86 2.43 11.48 -2.84
N TYR A 87 2.35 11.19 -4.14
CA TYR A 87 3.47 11.24 -5.06
C TYR A 87 4.08 12.65 -5.14
N GLN A 88 3.25 13.67 -5.36
CA GLN A 88 3.71 15.06 -5.55
C GLN A 88 4.32 15.69 -4.29
N THR A 89 3.88 15.25 -3.12
CA THR A 89 4.27 15.83 -1.82
C THR A 89 5.27 14.96 -1.04
N SER A 90 5.89 13.97 -1.68
CA SER A 90 6.87 13.08 -1.06
C SER A 90 8.30 13.40 -1.50
N GLU A 91 9.27 12.99 -0.68
CA GLU A 91 10.68 13.01 -1.08
C GLU A 91 10.93 12.08 -2.28
N PRO A 92 11.96 12.34 -3.11
CA PRO A 92 12.16 11.64 -4.39
C PRO A 92 12.16 10.11 -4.29
N ALA A 93 12.83 9.53 -3.29
CA ALA A 93 12.89 8.07 -3.12
C ALA A 93 11.53 7.45 -2.80
N ILE A 94 10.68 8.16 -2.05
CA ILE A 94 9.34 7.68 -1.70
C ILE A 94 8.40 7.88 -2.88
N ALA A 95 8.51 9.03 -3.56
CA ALA A 95 7.75 9.33 -4.77
C ALA A 95 8.01 8.27 -5.86
N GLU A 96 9.26 7.83 -6.04
CA GLU A 96 9.61 6.74 -6.95
C GLU A 96 8.86 5.43 -6.58
N GLN A 97 8.86 5.04 -5.30
CA GLN A 97 8.14 3.84 -4.86
C GLN A 97 6.62 3.93 -5.04
N ILE A 98 6.04 5.13 -4.84
CA ILE A 98 4.63 5.39 -5.13
C ILE A 98 4.37 5.25 -6.64
N ALA A 99 5.22 5.85 -7.48
CA ALA A 99 5.09 5.77 -8.93
C ALA A 99 5.18 4.33 -9.45
N VAL A 100 6.10 3.51 -8.92
CA VAL A 100 6.21 2.08 -9.23
C VAL A 100 4.91 1.36 -8.89
N SER A 101 4.34 1.61 -7.72
CA SER A 101 3.09 0.97 -7.28
C SER A 101 1.89 1.39 -8.14
N ILE A 102 1.80 2.67 -8.51
CA ILE A 102 0.78 3.17 -9.44
C ILE A 102 0.92 2.49 -10.80
N LEU A 103 2.12 2.49 -11.37
CA LEU A 103 2.39 1.87 -12.67
C LEU A 103 2.06 0.38 -12.65
N ALA A 104 2.51 -0.37 -11.64
CA ALA A 104 2.20 -1.79 -11.51
C ALA A 104 0.69 -2.06 -11.49
N SER A 105 -0.07 -1.22 -10.78
CA SER A 105 -1.53 -1.32 -10.71
C SER A 105 -2.18 -1.08 -12.09
N LEU A 106 -1.77 -0.02 -12.80
CA LEU A 106 -2.26 0.29 -14.14
C LEU A 106 -1.91 -0.80 -15.16
N TYR A 107 -0.68 -1.35 -15.09
CA TYR A 107 -0.26 -2.45 -15.95
C TYR A 107 -1.11 -3.71 -15.73
N LEU A 108 -1.40 -4.07 -14.47
CA LEU A 108 -2.26 -5.21 -14.15
C LEU A 108 -3.70 -4.99 -14.63
N GLN A 109 -4.26 -3.79 -14.41
CA GLN A 109 -5.61 -3.45 -14.91
C GLN A 109 -5.67 -3.56 -16.44
N ARG A 110 -4.68 -3.02 -17.14
CA ARG A 110 -4.62 -3.07 -18.61
C ARG A 110 -4.45 -4.50 -19.13
N LEU A 111 -3.60 -5.30 -18.47
CA LEU A 111 -3.38 -6.70 -18.84
C LEU A 111 -4.69 -7.49 -18.74
N TRP A 112 -5.39 -7.36 -17.61
CA TRP A 112 -6.66 -8.06 -17.40
C TRP A 112 -7.76 -7.56 -18.32
N SER A 113 -7.85 -6.25 -18.56
CA SER A 113 -8.80 -5.68 -19.53
C SER A 113 -8.58 -6.29 -20.93
N PHE A 114 -7.32 -6.39 -21.37
CA PHE A 114 -6.98 -7.01 -22.65
C PHE A 114 -7.32 -8.50 -22.69
N GLN A 115 -6.96 -9.26 -21.65
CA GLN A 115 -7.26 -10.68 -21.56
C GLN A 115 -8.77 -10.96 -21.58
N LEU A 116 -9.56 -10.16 -20.86
CA LEU A 116 -11.01 -10.26 -20.87
C LEU A 116 -11.59 -9.91 -22.24
N THR A 117 -11.06 -8.87 -22.90
CA THR A 117 -11.52 -8.50 -24.24
C THR A 117 -11.31 -9.64 -25.24
N LEU A 118 -10.16 -10.33 -25.17
CA LEU A 118 -9.90 -11.49 -26.01
C LEU A 118 -10.80 -12.69 -25.68
N ALA A 119 -11.04 -12.95 -24.40
CA ALA A 119 -11.86 -14.08 -23.97
C ALA A 119 -13.35 -13.89 -24.32
N LEU A 120 -13.85 -12.65 -24.23
CA LEU A 120 -15.25 -12.31 -24.50
C LEU A 120 -15.51 -11.99 -25.98
N GLY A 121 -14.48 -11.60 -26.74
CA GLY A 121 -14.64 -11.13 -28.13
C GLY A 121 -15.20 -9.70 -28.25
N HIS A 122 -15.35 -8.99 -27.13
CA HIS A 122 -15.75 -7.60 -27.04
C HIS A 122 -15.15 -6.94 -25.80
N THR A 123 -15.19 -5.61 -25.72
CA THR A 123 -14.75 -4.88 -24.52
C THR A 123 -15.59 -5.31 -23.31
N PRO A 124 -14.97 -5.63 -22.15
CA PRO A 124 -15.72 -6.00 -20.95
C PRO A 124 -16.62 -4.85 -20.50
N SER A 125 -17.86 -5.17 -20.17
CA SER A 125 -18.88 -4.21 -19.74
C SER A 125 -19.50 -4.67 -18.43
N PHE A 126 -19.97 -3.73 -17.60
CA PHE A 126 -20.68 -4.08 -16.38
C PHE A 126 -22.14 -3.63 -16.46
N PRO A 127 -23.13 -4.50 -16.17
CA PRO A 127 -22.98 -5.91 -15.78
C PRO A 127 -22.65 -6.82 -16.97
N GLU A 128 -21.73 -7.77 -16.75
CA GLU A 128 -21.40 -8.81 -17.73
C GLU A 128 -22.31 -10.02 -17.52
N GLU A 129 -22.70 -10.69 -18.61
CA GLU A 129 -23.41 -11.97 -18.48
C GLU A 129 -22.50 -13.00 -17.80
N ARG A 130 -23.07 -13.88 -16.98
CA ARG A 130 -22.28 -14.91 -16.28
C ARG A 130 -21.63 -15.82 -17.32
N PHE A 131 -20.35 -16.14 -17.15
CA PHE A 131 -19.66 -17.18 -17.91
C PHE A 131 -20.46 -18.49 -17.81
N LEU A 132 -21.03 -18.94 -18.93
CA LEU A 132 -21.74 -20.23 -19.06
C LEU A 132 -20.74 -21.38 -19.23
#